data_AF-A0A941TKJ0-F1
#
_entry.id   AF-A0A941TKJ0-F1
#
_cell.length_a   1.000
_cell.length_b   1.000
_cell.length_c   1.000
_cell.angle_alpha   90.00
_cell.angle_beta   90.00
_cell.angle_gamma   90.00
#
_symmetry.space_group_name_H-M   'P 1'
#
loop_
_entity.id
_entity.type
_entity.pdbx_description
1 polymer ?
#
loop_
_entity_poly.entity_id
_entity_poly.type
_entity_poly.pdbx_seq_one_letter_code
_entity_poly.pdbx_strand_id
1 'polypeptide(L)'
;MTSKIRCFLGALAALLVAACSGAGSRDSGGGRESIAGDFGHLPVGNSRNVQIEALDRILSASQLSAVDRSVYLSIRAYQLSRAGRTADSQKDVAEMGKVLPSVWPLVLSSTQPELAGGGDRAAALRTLEFGLQQKPGDPWLMVAQAEVNMQIADFDRALELLNGAVASASSAGERRTAFYYRGQANFNLGNYRQAADDFEASLAGRSTPKARMAPVLWRYAAQVHTPRVDARAVLAQEVGKEDLDAWPGGIARFLLGRMTAGELEVMAESDETAKRTNGKCPAAFFIAMDALRRGDRRRAREQLQLAQARCPTVSEINWGATSELKRL
;
A
#
# COMPACT_ATOMS: atom_id res chain seq x y z
N MET A 1 -12.15 -11.13 -38.17
CA MET A 1 -11.66 -9.87 -37.58
C MET A 1 -12.72 -9.37 -36.60
N THR A 2 -12.33 -8.60 -35.57
CA THR A 2 -13.19 -8.04 -34.48
C THR A 2 -13.85 -9.03 -33.49
N SER A 3 -13.07 -9.67 -32.61
CA SER A 3 -13.59 -10.12 -31.28
C SER A 3 -12.52 -10.50 -30.21
N LYS A 4 -11.21 -10.36 -30.48
CA LYS A 4 -10.14 -10.77 -29.54
C LYS A 4 -9.42 -9.63 -28.82
N ILE A 5 -9.81 -8.37 -29.03
CA ILE A 5 -9.12 -7.19 -28.47
C ILE A 5 -9.69 -6.76 -27.09
N ARG A 6 -10.83 -7.33 -26.64
CA ARG A 6 -11.45 -6.97 -25.35
C ARG A 6 -10.97 -7.77 -24.13
N CYS A 7 -10.22 -8.87 -24.29
CA CYS A 7 -9.75 -9.68 -23.16
C CYS A 7 -8.37 -9.28 -22.60
N PHE A 8 -7.58 -8.45 -23.29
CA PHE A 8 -6.21 -8.11 -22.84
C PHE A 8 -6.14 -6.92 -21.88
N LEU A 9 -7.22 -6.15 -21.73
CA LEU A 9 -7.30 -5.02 -20.78
C LEU A 9 -7.90 -5.41 -19.43
N GLY A 10 -8.43 -6.64 -19.27
CA GLY A 10 -9.07 -7.10 -18.04
C GLY A 10 -8.15 -7.78 -17.02
N ALA A 11 -6.95 -8.21 -17.42
CA ALA A 11 -6.04 -8.98 -16.56
C ALA A 11 -5.01 -8.12 -15.81
N LEU A 12 -4.76 -6.88 -16.24
CA LEU A 12 -3.73 -6.01 -15.64
C LEU A 12 -4.23 -5.22 -14.40
N ALA A 13 -5.54 -5.15 -14.18
CA ALA A 13 -6.11 -4.58 -12.95
C ALA A 13 -6.03 -5.54 -11.75
N ALA A 14 -5.68 -6.81 -11.96
CA ALA A 14 -5.61 -7.82 -10.91
C ALA A 14 -4.20 -8.09 -10.36
N LEU A 15 -3.14 -7.68 -11.08
CA LEU A 15 -1.75 -7.93 -10.67
C LEU A 15 -1.04 -6.73 -10.04
N LEU A 16 -1.62 -5.52 -10.15
CA LEU A 16 -1.13 -4.30 -9.45
C LEU A 16 -2.05 -3.84 -8.31
N VAL A 17 -3.06 -4.65 -7.97
CA VAL A 17 -3.88 -4.51 -6.74
C VAL A 17 -3.42 -5.52 -5.66
N ALA A 18 -2.38 -6.30 -5.92
CA ALA A 18 -1.91 -7.32 -4.98
C ALA A 18 -1.01 -6.78 -3.84
N ALA A 19 -0.67 -5.50 -3.83
CA ALA A 19 -0.07 -4.83 -2.65
C ALA A 19 -1.12 -4.23 -1.69
N CYS A 20 -2.40 -4.23 -2.08
CA CYS A 20 -3.53 -3.90 -1.21
C CYS A 20 -4.74 -4.71 -1.69
N SER A 21 -4.92 -5.93 -1.17
CA SER A 21 -6.05 -6.88 -1.36
C SER A 21 -5.65 -8.20 -2.04
N GLY A 22 -5.24 -9.21 -1.27
CA GLY A 22 -4.98 -10.58 -1.77
C GLY A 22 -6.24 -11.35 -2.20
N ALA A 23 -6.34 -11.71 -3.48
CA ALA A 23 -7.17 -12.80 -4.04
C ALA A 23 -6.65 -13.04 -5.47
N GLY A 24 -6.49 -14.24 -6.01
CA GLY A 24 -6.92 -15.57 -5.61
C GLY A 24 -7.08 -16.35 -6.92
N SER A 25 -6.43 -17.51 -7.05
CA SER A 25 -6.59 -18.41 -8.19
C SER A 25 -7.58 -19.52 -7.81
N ARG A 26 -8.61 -19.72 -8.65
CA ARG A 26 -9.50 -20.90 -8.58
C ARG A 26 -8.97 -22.01 -9.49
N ASP A 27 -9.18 -23.21 -8.98
CA ASP A 27 -8.72 -24.51 -9.40
C ASP A 27 -9.50 -25.05 -10.62
N SER A 28 -8.79 -25.68 -11.56
CA SER A 28 -9.34 -26.67 -12.48
C SER A 28 -8.19 -27.57 -12.97
N GLY A 29 -8.24 -28.83 -12.55
CA GLY A 29 -7.24 -29.86 -12.83
C GLY A 29 -6.96 -30.07 -14.32
N GLY A 30 -5.67 -30.16 -14.63
CA GLY A 30 -5.11 -30.44 -15.94
C GLY A 30 -3.65 -29.99 -15.93
N GLY A 31 -2.74 -30.94 -15.68
CA GLY A 31 -1.32 -30.69 -15.43
C GLY A 31 -0.69 -29.68 -16.39
N ARG A 32 -0.24 -28.56 -15.82
CA ARG A 32 0.74 -27.65 -16.41
C ARG A 32 1.55 -27.03 -15.29
N GLU A 33 2.86 -27.20 -15.38
CA GLU A 33 3.84 -26.83 -14.37
C GLU A 33 3.71 -25.37 -13.94
N SER A 34 3.78 -25.21 -12.63
CA SER A 34 3.73 -23.94 -11.90
C SER A 34 4.87 -23.02 -12.32
N ILE A 35 4.55 -21.90 -12.97
CA ILE A 35 5.44 -20.72 -13.09
C ILE A 35 5.25 -19.83 -11.84
N ALA A 36 5.30 -20.45 -10.66
CA ALA A 36 5.54 -19.78 -9.39
C ALA A 36 6.91 -20.23 -8.87
N GLY A 37 7.91 -20.16 -9.76
CA GLY A 37 9.31 -20.32 -9.42
C GLY A 37 9.86 -19.00 -8.90
N ASP A 38 10.09 -18.94 -7.60
CA ASP A 38 11.23 -18.23 -7.02
C ASP A 38 11.35 -16.71 -7.26
N PHE A 39 10.31 -15.95 -6.91
CA PHE A 39 10.45 -14.50 -6.64
C PHE A 39 10.86 -14.21 -5.17
N GLY A 40 11.64 -15.12 -4.59
CA GLY A 40 11.68 -15.30 -3.15
C GLY A 40 13.06 -15.47 -2.54
N HIS A 41 14.14 -14.92 -3.11
CA HIS A 41 15.36 -14.56 -2.38
C HIS A 41 16.34 -13.80 -3.29
N LEU A 42 16.27 -12.45 -3.28
CA LEU A 42 17.45 -11.68 -3.65
C LEU A 42 18.46 -11.85 -2.51
N PRO A 43 19.72 -12.24 -2.79
CA PRO A 43 20.71 -12.45 -1.74
C PRO A 43 20.93 -11.13 -0.99
N VAL A 44 20.46 -11.10 0.25
CA VAL A 44 20.84 -10.10 1.24
C VAL A 44 22.24 -10.49 1.71
N GLY A 45 23.26 -10.15 0.90
CA GLY A 45 24.66 -10.51 1.18
C GLY A 45 25.70 -9.61 0.50
N ASN A 46 26.42 -8.86 1.34
CA ASN A 46 27.81 -8.36 1.23
C ASN A 46 28.37 -7.89 -0.13
N SER A 47 27.71 -6.94 -0.78
CA SER A 47 28.26 -5.62 -1.18
C SER A 47 27.30 -4.98 -2.19
N ARG A 48 27.07 -3.66 -2.10
CA ARG A 48 26.12 -2.95 -2.98
C ARG A 48 26.42 -3.18 -4.48
N ASN A 49 27.68 -3.40 -4.82
CA ASN A 49 28.13 -3.64 -6.18
C ASN A 49 27.73 -5.02 -6.72
N VAL A 50 27.77 -6.07 -5.89
CA VAL A 50 27.36 -7.43 -6.31
C VAL A 50 25.86 -7.48 -6.67
N GLN A 51 25.02 -6.73 -5.97
CA GLN A 51 23.59 -6.62 -6.32
C GLN A 51 23.38 -5.91 -7.66
N ILE A 52 24.15 -4.84 -7.93
CA ILE A 52 24.10 -4.13 -9.22
C ILE A 52 24.56 -5.04 -10.36
N GLU A 53 25.66 -5.78 -10.19
CA GLU A 53 26.16 -6.72 -11.20
C GLU A 53 25.17 -7.86 -11.51
N ALA A 54 24.44 -8.34 -10.48
CA ALA A 54 23.36 -9.30 -10.70
C ALA A 54 22.22 -8.71 -11.54
N LEU A 55 21.82 -7.47 -11.25
CA LEU A 55 20.78 -6.76 -12.01
C LEU A 55 21.24 -6.45 -13.44
N ASP A 56 22.52 -6.12 -13.65
CA ASP A 56 23.11 -5.93 -14.98
C ASP A 56 23.00 -7.20 -15.83
N ARG A 57 23.32 -8.35 -15.26
CA ARG A 57 23.16 -9.65 -15.93
C ARG A 57 21.70 -9.92 -16.29
N ILE A 58 20.76 -9.69 -15.37
CA ILE A 58 19.32 -9.87 -15.63
C ILE A 58 18.86 -8.94 -16.76
N LEU A 59 19.21 -7.66 -16.70
CA LEU A 59 18.81 -6.67 -17.70
C LEU A 59 19.46 -6.91 -19.06
N SER A 60 20.61 -7.59 -19.12
CA SER A 60 21.22 -8.01 -20.38
C SER A 60 20.45 -9.14 -21.09
N ALA A 61 19.56 -9.84 -20.39
CA ALA A 61 18.75 -10.90 -20.99
C ALA A 61 17.76 -10.32 -22.02
N SER A 62 17.73 -10.96 -23.19
CA SER A 62 16.91 -10.51 -24.34
C SER A 62 15.43 -10.86 -24.21
N GLN A 63 15.05 -11.76 -23.30
CA GLN A 63 13.68 -12.29 -23.21
C GLN A 63 12.77 -11.59 -22.18
N LEU A 64 13.23 -10.53 -21.52
CA LEU A 64 12.39 -9.83 -20.52
C LEU A 64 11.21 -9.11 -21.19
N SER A 65 10.02 -9.26 -20.61
CA SER A 65 8.88 -8.42 -20.98
C SER A 65 9.16 -6.95 -20.66
N ALA A 66 8.45 -6.02 -21.30
CA ALA A 66 8.60 -4.59 -21.03
C ALA A 66 8.31 -4.23 -19.56
N VAL A 67 7.37 -4.96 -18.93
CA VAL A 67 7.03 -4.79 -17.52
C VAL A 67 8.17 -5.31 -16.63
N ASP A 68 8.63 -6.54 -16.84
CA ASP A 68 9.72 -7.11 -16.02
C ASP A 68 10.99 -6.29 -16.14
N ARG A 69 11.32 -5.87 -17.37
CA ARG A 69 12.45 -4.99 -17.62
C ARG A 69 12.32 -3.66 -16.86
N SER A 70 11.13 -3.06 -16.83
CA SER A 70 10.88 -1.84 -16.06
C SER A 70 10.98 -2.06 -14.55
N VAL A 71 10.54 -3.22 -14.05
CA VAL A 71 10.69 -3.59 -12.62
C VAL A 71 12.17 -3.71 -12.25
N TYR A 72 12.97 -4.44 -13.04
CA TYR A 72 14.40 -4.58 -12.77
C TYR A 72 15.18 -3.27 -12.93
N LEU A 73 14.80 -2.41 -13.89
CA LEU A 73 15.33 -1.05 -14.01
C LEU A 73 15.02 -0.22 -12.76
N SER A 74 13.80 -0.28 -12.22
CA SER A 74 13.45 0.41 -10.98
C SER A 74 14.30 -0.04 -9.79
N ILE A 75 14.47 -1.37 -9.64
CA ILE A 75 15.28 -1.95 -8.57
C ILE A 75 16.75 -1.52 -8.73
N ARG A 76 17.30 -1.57 -9.94
CA ARG A 76 18.69 -1.14 -10.19
C ARG A 76 18.86 0.36 -9.99
N ALA A 77 17.90 1.18 -10.41
CA ALA A 77 17.90 2.61 -10.17
C ALA A 77 18.00 2.92 -8.67
N TYR A 78 17.25 2.21 -7.83
CA TYR A 78 17.34 2.33 -6.38
C TYR A 78 18.73 1.93 -5.86
N GLN A 79 19.27 0.78 -6.28
CA GLN A 79 20.61 0.34 -5.83
C GLN A 79 21.73 1.29 -6.28
N LEU A 80 21.64 1.84 -7.49
CA LEU A 80 22.57 2.85 -8.01
C LEU A 80 22.49 4.14 -7.19
N SER A 81 21.28 4.61 -6.88
CA SER A 81 21.07 5.78 -6.02
C SER A 81 21.63 5.58 -4.60
N ARG A 82 21.52 4.36 -4.06
CA ARG A 82 22.16 3.97 -2.77
C ARG A 82 23.67 3.90 -2.83
N ALA A 83 24.23 3.59 -3.99
CA ALA A 83 25.67 3.58 -4.21
C ALA A 83 26.24 4.97 -4.52
N GLY A 84 25.42 6.03 -4.56
CA GLY A 84 25.83 7.37 -4.97
C GLY A 84 26.03 7.51 -6.49
N ARG A 85 25.68 6.49 -7.28
CA ARG A 85 25.73 6.50 -8.75
C ARG A 85 24.48 7.15 -9.33
N THR A 86 24.25 8.40 -8.94
CA THR A 86 23.02 9.14 -9.21
C THR A 86 22.72 9.30 -10.70
N ALA A 87 23.73 9.59 -11.51
CA ALA A 87 23.57 9.72 -12.96
C ALA A 87 23.12 8.41 -13.63
N ASP A 88 23.60 7.26 -13.14
CA ASP A 88 23.19 5.96 -13.69
C ASP A 88 21.78 5.57 -13.21
N SER A 89 21.43 5.91 -11.96
CA SER A 89 20.06 5.78 -11.46
C SER A 89 19.06 6.56 -12.33
N GLN A 90 19.38 7.81 -12.66
CA GLN A 90 18.56 8.65 -13.53
C GLN A 90 18.42 8.07 -14.95
N LYS A 91 19.49 7.48 -15.51
CA LYS A 91 19.42 6.79 -16.81
C LYS A 91 18.47 5.60 -16.76
N ASP A 92 18.46 4.83 -15.69
CA ASP A 92 17.55 3.70 -15.55
C ASP A 92 16.09 4.14 -15.52
N VAL A 93 15.78 5.20 -14.77
CA VAL A 93 14.42 5.79 -14.78
C VAL A 93 14.04 6.29 -16.18
N ALA A 94 14.97 6.94 -16.89
CA ALA A 94 14.75 7.39 -18.27
C ALA A 94 14.52 6.22 -19.23
N GLU A 95 15.22 5.10 -19.03
CA GLU A 95 15.05 3.91 -19.83
C GLU A 95 13.70 3.24 -19.59
N MET A 96 13.19 3.24 -18.34
CA MET A 96 11.83 2.79 -18.06
C MET A 96 10.81 3.58 -18.90
N GLY A 97 11.01 4.90 -19.03
CA GLY A 97 10.18 5.77 -19.86
C GLY A 97 10.17 5.41 -21.35
N LYS A 98 11.23 4.77 -21.87
CA LYS A 98 11.29 4.28 -23.26
C LYS A 98 10.69 2.89 -23.41
N VAL A 99 10.99 2.00 -22.46
CA VAL A 99 10.57 0.60 -22.47
C VAL A 99 9.06 0.46 -22.25
N LEU A 100 8.50 1.28 -21.36
CA LEU A 100 7.10 1.21 -20.97
C LEU A 100 6.49 2.62 -20.78
N PRO A 101 6.34 3.41 -21.86
CA PRO A 101 6.06 4.85 -21.77
C PRO A 101 4.83 5.26 -20.96
N SER A 102 3.77 4.44 -21.00
CA SER A 102 2.50 4.75 -20.35
C SER A 102 2.38 4.23 -18.91
N VAL A 103 3.19 3.24 -18.53
CA VAL A 103 2.98 2.47 -17.28
C VAL A 103 4.19 2.52 -16.36
N TRP A 104 5.37 2.98 -16.83
CA TRP A 104 6.55 3.13 -15.98
C TRP A 104 6.33 3.95 -14.69
N PRO A 105 5.48 5.01 -14.64
CA PRO A 105 5.26 5.74 -13.38
C PRO A 105 4.59 4.86 -12.33
N LEU A 106 3.64 4.00 -12.77
CA LEU A 106 2.97 3.03 -11.91
C LEU A 106 3.94 1.92 -11.44
N VAL A 107 4.88 1.50 -12.28
CA VAL A 107 5.93 0.54 -11.88
C VAL A 107 6.89 1.16 -10.87
N LEU A 108 7.32 2.40 -11.10
CA LEU A 108 8.20 3.10 -10.18
C LEU A 108 7.49 3.36 -8.84
N SER A 109 6.20 3.74 -8.89
CA SER A 109 5.42 4.04 -7.69
C SER A 109 5.18 2.81 -6.82
N SER A 110 5.05 1.62 -7.39
CA SER A 110 4.83 0.39 -6.63
C SER A 110 6.11 -0.21 -6.05
N THR A 111 7.28 0.11 -6.61
CA THR A 111 8.56 -0.51 -6.22
C THR A 111 9.34 0.34 -5.23
N GLN A 112 9.37 1.66 -5.41
CA GLN A 112 10.23 2.53 -4.60
C GLN A 112 9.82 2.59 -3.11
N PRO A 113 8.53 2.71 -2.73
CA PRO A 113 8.15 2.69 -1.31
C PRO A 113 8.51 1.38 -0.60
N GLU A 114 8.34 0.25 -1.28
CA GLU A 114 8.69 -1.08 -0.75
C GLU A 114 10.20 -1.21 -0.52
N LEU A 115 11.00 -0.81 -1.52
CA LEU A 115 12.46 -0.78 -1.40
C LEU A 115 12.94 0.21 -0.31
N ALA A 116 12.24 1.33 -0.13
CA ALA A 116 12.56 2.34 0.87
C ALA A 116 12.44 1.78 2.30
N GLY A 117 11.39 1.02 2.61
CA GLY A 117 11.22 0.50 3.97
C GLY A 117 12.15 -0.65 4.33
N GLY A 118 12.71 -1.34 3.34
CA GLY A 118 13.81 -2.28 3.51
C GLY A 118 15.21 -1.66 3.51
N GLY A 119 15.34 -0.33 3.35
CA GLY A 119 16.65 0.28 3.17
C GLY A 119 16.72 1.81 3.26
N ASP A 120 17.36 2.41 2.25
CA ASP A 120 17.74 3.83 2.21
C ASP A 120 16.62 4.66 1.58
N ARG A 121 15.80 5.27 2.45
CA ARG A 121 14.68 6.12 2.04
C ARG A 121 15.12 7.35 1.26
N ALA A 122 16.32 7.87 1.51
CA ALA A 122 16.86 8.99 0.74
C ALA A 122 17.17 8.57 -0.70
N ALA A 123 17.64 7.34 -0.91
CA ALA A 123 17.85 6.81 -2.25
C ALA A 123 16.55 6.67 -3.04
N ALA A 124 15.48 6.15 -2.40
CA ALA A 124 14.16 6.06 -3.01
C ALA A 124 13.58 7.45 -3.34
N LEU A 125 13.71 8.43 -2.43
CA LEU A 125 13.26 9.80 -2.69
C LEU A 125 13.98 10.43 -3.88
N ARG A 126 15.30 10.26 -4.01
CA ARG A 126 16.07 10.72 -5.19
C ARG A 126 15.59 10.05 -6.48
N THR A 127 15.35 8.72 -6.44
CA THR A 127 14.89 7.99 -7.62
C THR A 127 13.49 8.42 -8.05
N LEU A 128 12.57 8.66 -7.11
CA LEU A 128 11.23 9.20 -7.37
C LEU A 128 11.28 10.64 -7.88
N GLU A 129 12.21 11.45 -7.37
CA GLU A 129 12.45 12.81 -7.86
C GLU A 129 12.88 12.81 -9.34
N PHE A 130 13.74 11.89 -9.77
CA PHE A 130 14.06 11.74 -11.20
C PHE A 130 12.83 11.36 -12.03
N GLY A 131 11.95 10.53 -11.49
CA GLY A 131 10.67 10.22 -12.14
C GLY A 131 9.83 11.48 -12.32
N LEU A 132 9.66 12.28 -11.27
CA LEU A 132 8.88 13.52 -11.32
C LEU A 132 9.51 14.58 -12.22
N GLN A 133 10.83 14.61 -12.38
CA GLN A 133 11.49 15.48 -13.37
C GLN A 133 11.12 15.09 -14.80
N GLN A 134 10.97 13.80 -15.10
CA GLN A 134 10.57 13.32 -16.43
C GLN A 134 9.08 13.47 -16.69
N LYS A 135 8.25 13.28 -15.66
CA LYS A 135 6.80 13.44 -15.75
C LYS A 135 6.28 14.31 -14.59
N PRO A 136 6.47 15.64 -14.68
CA PRO A 136 6.01 16.56 -13.64
C PRO A 136 4.52 16.42 -13.40
N GLY A 137 4.12 16.36 -12.13
CA GLY A 137 2.71 16.27 -11.75
C GLY A 137 2.10 14.87 -11.84
N ASP A 138 2.86 13.82 -12.19
CA ASP A 138 2.31 12.47 -12.27
C ASP A 138 1.75 12.01 -10.90
N PRO A 139 0.45 11.66 -10.82
CA PRO A 139 -0.18 11.31 -9.54
C PRO A 139 0.43 10.07 -8.87
N TRP A 140 0.86 9.07 -9.63
CA TRP A 140 1.44 7.85 -9.05
C TRP A 140 2.80 8.13 -8.41
N LEU A 141 3.63 8.93 -9.08
CA LEU A 141 4.93 9.31 -8.55
C LEU A 141 4.81 10.22 -7.32
N MET A 142 3.84 11.15 -7.33
CA MET A 142 3.55 11.99 -6.16
C MET A 142 3.07 11.15 -4.97
N VAL A 143 2.17 10.19 -5.20
CA VAL A 143 1.71 9.26 -4.15
C VAL A 143 2.89 8.46 -3.59
N ALA A 144 3.72 7.86 -4.43
CA ALA A 144 4.86 7.07 -3.96
C ALA A 144 5.88 7.92 -3.18
N GLN A 145 6.16 9.15 -3.63
CA GLN A 145 7.02 10.05 -2.88
C GLN A 145 6.39 10.42 -1.53
N ALA A 146 5.08 10.62 -1.48
CA ALA A 146 4.38 10.85 -0.23
C ALA A 146 4.47 9.64 0.71
N GLU A 147 4.29 8.42 0.21
CA GLU A 147 4.47 7.19 1.01
C GLU A 147 5.86 7.09 1.64
N VAL A 148 6.93 7.40 0.90
CA VAL A 148 8.29 7.39 1.47
C VAL A 148 8.46 8.49 2.54
N ASN A 149 7.83 9.66 2.35
CA ASN A 149 7.80 10.71 3.38
C ASN A 149 7.01 10.26 4.63
N MET A 150 5.89 9.55 4.46
CA MET A 150 5.14 8.96 5.57
C MET A 150 6.00 7.96 6.38
N GLN A 151 6.86 7.18 5.72
CA GLN A 151 7.77 6.24 6.40
C GLN A 151 8.80 6.93 7.31
N ILE A 152 9.16 8.19 7.05
CA ILE A 152 10.03 9.01 7.91
C ILE A 152 9.23 9.98 8.79
N ALA A 153 7.91 9.81 8.85
CA ALA A 153 6.99 10.68 9.58
C ALA A 153 6.98 12.16 9.14
N ASP A 154 7.42 12.44 7.90
CA ASP A 154 7.26 13.77 7.28
C ASP A 154 5.87 13.86 6.64
N PHE A 155 4.86 13.92 7.51
CA PHE A 155 3.45 13.89 7.11
C PHE A 155 3.00 15.19 6.43
N ASP A 156 3.62 16.32 6.75
CA ASP A 156 3.34 17.61 6.11
C ASP A 156 3.80 17.59 4.65
N ARG A 157 5.02 17.12 4.37
CA ARG A 157 5.49 16.98 2.99
C ARG A 157 4.67 15.96 2.21
N ALA A 158 4.29 14.85 2.86
CA ALA A 158 3.40 13.86 2.25
C ALA A 158 2.04 14.49 1.88
N LEU A 159 1.44 15.28 2.78
CA LEU A 159 0.15 15.94 2.53
C LEU A 159 0.22 16.92 1.35
N GLU A 160 1.30 17.70 1.22
CA GLU A 160 1.52 18.60 0.09
C GLU A 160 1.55 17.84 -1.25
N LEU A 161 2.35 16.77 -1.31
CA LEU A 161 2.44 15.91 -2.50
C LEU A 161 1.10 15.28 -2.85
N LEU A 162 0.34 14.83 -1.86
CA LEU A 162 -0.96 14.20 -2.04
C LEU A 162 -2.05 15.18 -2.47
N ASN A 163 -1.97 16.44 -2.04
CA ASN A 163 -2.81 17.51 -2.60
C ASN A 163 -2.52 17.72 -4.09
N GLY A 164 -1.24 17.72 -4.48
CA GLY A 164 -0.83 17.74 -5.88
C GLY A 164 -1.35 16.52 -6.65
N ALA A 165 -1.24 15.32 -6.09
CA ALA A 165 -1.70 14.08 -6.72
C ALA A 165 -3.22 14.08 -6.97
N VAL A 166 -4.03 14.55 -6.01
CA VAL A 166 -5.48 14.68 -6.17
C VAL A 166 -5.83 15.70 -7.27
N ALA A 167 -5.12 16.83 -7.33
CA ALA A 167 -5.32 17.87 -8.33
C ALA A 167 -4.95 17.40 -9.75
N SER A 168 -3.86 16.66 -9.88
CA SER A 168 -3.37 16.15 -11.17
C SER A 168 -4.02 14.83 -11.62
N ALA A 169 -4.82 14.19 -10.77
CA ALA A 169 -5.46 12.91 -11.09
C ALA A 169 -6.37 13.00 -12.32
N SER A 170 -6.07 12.20 -13.33
CA SER A 170 -6.77 12.16 -14.62
C SER A 170 -7.78 11.01 -14.70
N SER A 171 -7.58 9.96 -13.90
CA SER A 171 -8.46 8.81 -13.83
C SER A 171 -9.10 8.63 -12.46
N ALA A 172 -10.21 7.89 -12.41
CA ALA A 172 -10.86 7.53 -11.15
C ALA A 172 -9.96 6.64 -10.27
N GLY A 173 -9.08 5.84 -10.87
CA GLY A 173 -8.10 5.02 -10.16
C GLY A 173 -7.07 5.88 -9.43
N GLU A 174 -6.42 6.79 -10.14
CA GLU A 174 -5.47 7.77 -9.57
C GLU A 174 -6.11 8.59 -8.46
N ARG A 175 -7.32 9.12 -8.72
CA ARG A 175 -8.03 9.96 -7.77
C ARG A 175 -8.34 9.21 -6.47
N ARG A 176 -8.85 7.97 -6.57
CA ARG A 176 -9.12 7.13 -5.39
C ARG A 176 -7.85 6.81 -4.60
N THR A 177 -6.76 6.47 -5.28
CA THR A 177 -5.48 6.18 -4.62
C THR A 177 -4.95 7.41 -3.90
N ALA A 178 -4.94 8.56 -4.57
CA ALA A 178 -4.49 9.83 -3.98
C ALA A 178 -5.32 10.21 -2.75
N PHE A 179 -6.65 10.07 -2.80
CA PHE A 179 -7.50 10.27 -1.63
C PHE A 179 -7.20 9.30 -0.49
N TYR A 180 -6.99 8.00 -0.78
CA TYR A 180 -6.68 7.03 0.26
C TYR A 180 -5.42 7.42 1.05
N TYR A 181 -4.33 7.73 0.35
CA TYR A 181 -3.08 8.13 1.01
C TYR A 181 -3.16 9.53 1.63
N ARG A 182 -3.92 10.46 1.04
CA ARG A 182 -4.19 11.76 1.68
C ARG A 182 -4.94 11.60 3.00
N GLY A 183 -5.88 10.66 3.04
CA GLY A 183 -6.54 10.22 4.27
C GLY A 183 -5.54 9.73 5.31
N GLN A 184 -4.54 8.93 4.91
CA GLN A 184 -3.47 8.50 5.81
C GLN A 184 -2.63 9.66 6.33
N ALA A 185 -2.21 10.59 5.48
CA ALA A 185 -1.45 11.77 5.90
C ALA A 185 -2.24 12.62 6.89
N ASN A 186 -3.52 12.90 6.59
CA ASN A 186 -4.42 13.63 7.47
C ASN A 186 -4.63 12.89 8.80
N PHE A 187 -4.82 11.57 8.79
CA PHE A 187 -4.95 10.77 10.01
C PHE A 187 -3.70 10.89 10.89
N ASN A 188 -2.52 10.76 10.29
CA ASN A 188 -1.25 10.85 11.00
C ASN A 188 -0.98 12.27 11.56
N LEU A 189 -1.45 13.32 10.88
CA LEU A 189 -1.43 14.70 11.38
C LEU A 189 -2.49 14.99 12.46
N GLY A 190 -3.44 14.07 12.70
CA GLY A 190 -4.57 14.30 13.62
C GLY A 190 -5.72 15.10 13.02
N ASN A 191 -5.70 15.33 11.70
CA ASN A 191 -6.79 15.95 10.93
C ASN A 191 -7.90 14.93 10.65
N TYR A 192 -8.48 14.35 11.72
CA TYR A 192 -9.33 13.16 11.61
C TYR A 192 -10.59 13.35 10.77
N ARG A 193 -11.20 14.55 10.78
CA ARG A 193 -12.37 14.83 9.93
C ARG A 193 -12.00 14.79 8.45
N GLN A 194 -10.93 15.49 8.07
CA GLN A 194 -10.41 15.47 6.70
C GLN A 194 -9.97 14.07 6.28
N ALA A 195 -9.39 13.29 7.20
CA ALA A 195 -9.05 11.90 6.94
C ALA A 195 -10.29 11.04 6.63
N ALA A 196 -11.35 11.19 7.42
CA ALA A 196 -12.60 10.47 7.19
C ALA A 196 -13.25 10.83 5.84
N ASP A 197 -13.24 12.11 5.48
CA ASP A 197 -13.76 12.61 4.18
C ASP A 197 -12.92 12.05 3.00
N ASP A 198 -11.60 12.00 3.16
CA ASP A 198 -10.68 11.43 2.16
C ASP A 198 -10.88 9.91 1.99
N PHE A 199 -11.03 9.17 3.08
CA PHE A 199 -11.31 7.73 3.00
C PHE A 199 -12.67 7.46 2.33
N GLU A 200 -13.69 8.26 2.60
CA GLU A 200 -14.98 8.19 1.90
C GLU A 200 -14.82 8.49 0.39
N ALA A 201 -14.12 9.56 0.03
CA ALA A 201 -13.86 9.89 -1.37
C ALA A 201 -13.09 8.77 -2.10
N SER A 202 -12.22 8.05 -1.40
CA SER A 202 -11.47 6.92 -1.96
C SER A 202 -12.32 5.67 -2.28
N LEU A 203 -13.57 5.62 -1.81
CA LEU A 203 -14.52 4.53 -2.10
C LEU A 203 -15.15 4.64 -3.49
N ALA A 204 -15.13 5.82 -4.12
CA ALA A 204 -15.87 6.11 -5.35
C ALA A 204 -15.53 5.15 -6.51
N GLY A 205 -16.45 4.24 -6.86
CA GLY A 205 -16.26 3.24 -7.93
C GLY A 205 -15.60 1.93 -7.48
N ARG A 206 -15.40 1.72 -6.17
CA ARG A 206 -15.08 0.39 -5.60
C ARG A 206 -16.39 -0.36 -5.39
N SER A 207 -16.62 -1.44 -6.14
CA SER A 207 -17.88 -2.19 -6.13
C SER A 207 -17.84 -3.50 -5.35
N THR A 208 -16.65 -3.98 -4.98
CA THR A 208 -16.50 -5.25 -4.26
C THR A 208 -16.25 -5.00 -2.78
N PRO A 209 -16.82 -5.84 -1.87
CA PRO A 209 -16.59 -5.74 -0.42
C PRO A 209 -15.10 -5.66 -0.09
N LYS A 210 -14.32 -6.54 -0.73
CA LYS A 210 -12.87 -6.61 -0.58
C LYS A 210 -12.15 -5.30 -0.92
N ALA A 211 -12.49 -4.67 -2.04
CA ALA A 211 -11.86 -3.41 -2.43
C ALA A 211 -12.28 -2.24 -1.51
N ARG A 212 -13.50 -2.29 -0.95
CA ARG A 212 -14.03 -1.25 -0.06
C ARG A 212 -13.51 -1.35 1.37
N MET A 213 -13.14 -2.54 1.83
CA MET A 213 -12.90 -2.81 3.24
C MET A 213 -11.80 -1.94 3.86
N ALA A 214 -10.65 -1.79 3.20
CA ALA A 214 -9.54 -1.00 3.77
C ALA A 214 -9.92 0.48 4.01
N PRO A 215 -10.44 1.25 3.03
CA PRO A 215 -10.92 2.61 3.30
C PRO A 215 -12.04 2.69 4.33
N VAL A 216 -12.99 1.74 4.34
CA VAL A 216 -14.08 1.72 5.33
C VAL A 216 -13.53 1.57 6.76
N LEU A 217 -12.57 0.66 6.96
CA LEU A 217 -11.94 0.45 8.26
C LEU A 217 -11.12 1.70 8.70
N TRP A 218 -10.38 2.31 7.79
CA TRP A 218 -9.64 3.54 8.09
C TRP A 218 -10.55 4.75 8.35
N ARG A 219 -11.68 4.85 7.65
CA ARG A 219 -12.72 5.85 7.94
C ARG A 219 -13.26 5.67 9.36
N TYR A 220 -13.54 4.42 9.77
CA TYR A 220 -13.92 4.14 11.16
C TYR A 220 -12.85 4.63 12.14
N ALA A 221 -11.57 4.31 11.90
CA ALA A 221 -10.48 4.74 12.77
C ALA A 221 -10.43 6.27 12.91
N ALA A 222 -10.57 7.01 11.82
CA ALA A 222 -10.63 8.48 11.87
C ALA A 222 -11.87 8.98 12.64
N GLN A 223 -13.03 8.35 12.44
CA GLN A 223 -14.27 8.74 13.09
C GLN A 223 -14.29 8.49 14.60
N VAL A 224 -13.48 7.55 15.11
CA VAL A 224 -13.30 7.34 16.57
C VAL A 224 -12.89 8.63 17.29
N HIS A 225 -12.16 9.51 16.61
CA HIS A 225 -11.68 10.78 17.16
C HIS A 225 -12.59 11.98 16.85
N THR A 226 -13.69 11.77 16.13
CA THR A 226 -14.57 12.86 15.69
C THR A 226 -15.76 12.99 16.64
N PRO A 227 -15.88 14.09 17.42
CA PRO A 227 -16.99 14.23 18.37
C PRO A 227 -18.35 14.14 17.68
N ARG A 228 -19.32 13.51 18.37
CA ARG A 228 -20.72 13.36 17.92
C ARG A 228 -20.90 12.49 16.66
N VAL A 229 -19.86 11.82 16.18
CA VAL A 229 -19.97 10.79 15.14
C VAL A 229 -20.02 9.41 15.80
N ASP A 230 -21.06 8.64 15.51
CA ASP A 230 -21.10 7.22 15.88
C ASP A 230 -20.40 6.40 14.78
N ALA A 231 -19.08 6.24 14.94
CA ALA A 231 -18.24 5.48 14.00
C ALA A 231 -18.76 4.04 13.78
N ARG A 232 -19.34 3.40 14.81
CA ARG A 232 -19.85 2.03 14.70
C ARG A 232 -21.14 1.99 13.89
N ALA A 233 -22.04 2.97 14.06
CA ALA A 233 -23.24 3.09 13.23
C ALA A 233 -22.90 3.35 11.77
N VAL A 234 -21.93 4.25 11.50
CA VAL A 234 -21.46 4.51 10.12
C VAL A 234 -20.85 3.25 9.50
N LEU A 235 -20.00 2.53 10.22
CA LEU A 235 -19.44 1.26 9.76
C LEU A 235 -20.56 0.24 9.44
N ALA A 236 -21.56 0.13 10.30
CA ALA A 236 -22.69 -0.79 10.09
C ALA A 236 -23.48 -0.46 8.81
N GLN A 237 -23.66 0.83 8.52
CA GLN A 237 -24.30 1.30 7.29
C GLN A 237 -23.45 0.96 6.05
N GLU A 238 -22.15 1.22 6.11
CA GLU A 238 -21.23 1.00 4.98
C GLU A 238 -21.12 -0.46 4.56
N VAL A 239 -20.96 -1.37 5.53
CA VAL A 239 -20.85 -2.81 5.25
C VAL A 239 -22.21 -3.46 4.99
N GLY A 240 -23.31 -2.86 5.47
CA GLY A 240 -24.68 -3.33 5.23
C GLY A 240 -24.87 -4.83 5.48
N LYS A 241 -25.16 -5.56 4.39
CA LYS A 241 -25.37 -7.03 4.37
C LYS A 241 -24.21 -7.79 3.72
N GLU A 242 -23.05 -7.16 3.56
CA GLU A 242 -21.87 -7.82 3.02
C GLU A 242 -21.47 -9.03 3.89
N ASP A 243 -20.97 -10.07 3.24
CA ASP A 243 -20.35 -11.21 3.92
C ASP A 243 -18.98 -10.78 4.47
N LEU A 244 -18.80 -10.93 5.78
CA LEU A 244 -17.62 -10.50 6.52
C LEU A 244 -16.80 -11.68 7.07
N ASP A 245 -17.03 -12.89 6.56
CA ASP A 245 -16.34 -14.09 7.02
C ASP A 245 -14.90 -14.15 6.49
N ALA A 246 -14.68 -13.70 5.26
CA ALA A 246 -13.35 -13.59 4.67
C ALA A 246 -12.56 -12.42 5.23
N TRP A 247 -11.26 -12.60 5.45
CA TRP A 247 -10.34 -11.53 5.82
C TRP A 247 -10.30 -10.41 4.75
N PRO A 248 -10.32 -9.10 5.11
CA PRO A 248 -10.27 -8.53 6.46
C PRO A 248 -11.64 -8.27 7.13
N GLY A 249 -12.73 -8.89 6.66
CA GLY A 249 -14.08 -8.73 7.22
C GLY A 249 -14.22 -9.09 8.71
N GLY A 250 -13.37 -9.98 9.23
CA GLY A 250 -13.28 -10.26 10.67
C GLY A 250 -13.03 -9.01 11.52
N ILE A 251 -12.23 -8.06 11.02
CA ILE A 251 -12.01 -6.77 11.70
C ILE A 251 -13.32 -5.99 11.79
N ALA A 252 -14.07 -5.89 10.69
CA ALA A 252 -15.36 -5.22 10.68
C ALA A 252 -16.36 -5.89 11.65
N ARG A 253 -16.40 -7.23 11.71
CA ARG A 253 -17.23 -7.96 12.70
C ARG A 253 -16.86 -7.60 14.13
N PHE A 254 -15.57 -7.54 14.45
CA PHE A 254 -15.09 -7.12 15.76
C PHE A 254 -15.50 -5.69 16.10
N LEU A 255 -15.26 -4.73 15.20
CA LEU A 255 -15.61 -3.32 15.40
C LEU A 255 -17.13 -3.10 15.53
N LEU A 256 -17.92 -3.97 14.90
CA LEU A 256 -19.37 -4.05 15.03
C LEU A 256 -19.83 -4.82 16.26
N GLY A 257 -18.93 -5.28 17.13
CA GLY A 257 -19.20 -6.06 18.34
C GLY A 257 -19.86 -7.42 18.09
N ARG A 258 -19.71 -7.98 16.88
CA ARG A 258 -20.18 -9.31 16.49
C ARG A 258 -19.12 -10.40 16.68
N MET A 259 -17.95 -10.02 17.20
CA MET A 259 -16.78 -10.85 17.43
C MET A 259 -15.97 -10.22 18.57
N THR A 260 -15.34 -11.04 19.41
CA THR A 260 -14.46 -10.60 20.49
C THR A 260 -13.04 -10.31 19.98
N ALA A 261 -12.23 -9.60 20.77
CA ALA A 261 -10.84 -9.34 20.42
C ALA A 261 -10.01 -10.64 20.32
N GLY A 262 -10.25 -11.61 21.21
CA GLY A 262 -9.55 -12.90 21.20
C GLY A 262 -9.91 -13.74 19.98
N GLU A 263 -11.17 -13.77 19.56
CA GLU A 263 -11.56 -14.43 18.31
C GLU A 263 -10.91 -13.75 17.10
N LEU A 264 -10.86 -12.40 17.07
CA LEU A 264 -10.20 -11.67 15.98
C LEU A 264 -8.71 -12.00 15.92
N GLU A 265 -8.03 -12.05 17.07
CA GLU A 265 -6.63 -12.46 17.16
C GLU A 265 -6.44 -13.87 16.58
N VAL A 266 -7.26 -14.85 17.01
CA VAL A 266 -7.20 -16.23 16.47
C VAL A 266 -7.41 -16.24 14.96
N MET A 267 -8.40 -15.52 14.44
CA MET A 267 -8.64 -15.41 12.99
C MET A 267 -7.44 -14.81 12.26
N ALA A 268 -6.84 -13.76 12.81
CA ALA A 268 -5.68 -13.09 12.24
C ALA A 268 -4.44 -14.02 12.15
N GLU A 269 -4.39 -15.08 12.94
CA GLU A 269 -3.31 -16.08 12.90
C GLU A 269 -3.66 -17.33 12.08
N SER A 270 -4.95 -17.66 11.93
CA SER A 270 -5.42 -18.94 11.38
C SER A 270 -5.94 -18.85 9.95
N ASP A 271 -6.57 -17.73 9.57
CA ASP A 271 -7.06 -17.52 8.20
C ASP A 271 -5.89 -17.41 7.20
N GLU A 272 -6.00 -18.09 6.07
CA GLU A 272 -4.93 -18.16 5.07
C GLU A 272 -4.62 -16.81 4.42
N THR A 273 -5.65 -15.98 4.20
CA THR A 273 -5.46 -14.64 3.65
C THR A 273 -4.84 -13.72 4.71
N ALA A 274 -5.27 -13.83 5.96
CA ALA A 274 -4.70 -13.11 7.08
C ALA A 274 -3.21 -13.44 7.25
N LYS A 275 -2.81 -14.71 7.27
CA LYS A 275 -1.39 -15.12 7.37
C LYS A 275 -0.54 -14.49 6.27
N ARG A 276 -1.01 -14.56 5.02
CA ARG A 276 -0.29 -14.00 3.86
C ARG A 276 -0.17 -12.48 3.88
N THR A 277 -1.10 -11.80 4.53
CA THR A 277 -1.16 -10.33 4.59
C THR A 277 -0.71 -9.78 5.95
N ASN A 278 -0.08 -10.60 6.79
CA ASN A 278 0.30 -10.26 8.16
C ASN A 278 -0.88 -9.73 8.99
N GLY A 279 -1.99 -10.48 9.05
CA GLY A 279 -3.24 -10.04 9.66
C GLY A 279 -3.14 -9.67 11.14
N LYS A 280 -2.11 -10.17 11.84
CA LYS A 280 -1.81 -9.80 13.24
C LYS A 280 -1.52 -8.30 13.41
N CYS A 281 -0.98 -7.64 12.37
CA CYS A 281 -0.70 -6.21 12.34
C CYS A 281 -1.98 -5.36 12.37
N PRO A 282 -2.89 -5.43 11.37
CA PRO A 282 -4.15 -4.70 11.40
C PRO A 282 -5.06 -5.11 12.55
N ALA A 283 -5.09 -6.39 12.96
CA ALA A 283 -5.89 -6.82 14.09
C ALA A 283 -5.56 -6.02 15.36
N ALA A 284 -4.27 -5.94 15.73
CA ALA A 284 -3.83 -5.19 16.91
C ALA A 284 -4.21 -3.70 16.81
N PHE A 285 -4.01 -3.08 15.63
CA PHE A 285 -4.36 -1.68 15.44
C PHE A 285 -5.86 -1.41 15.61
N PHE A 286 -6.73 -2.21 15.00
CA PHE A 286 -8.17 -1.99 15.10
C PHE A 286 -8.75 -2.38 16.46
N ILE A 287 -8.12 -3.32 17.19
CA ILE A 287 -8.42 -3.54 18.61
C ILE A 287 -8.10 -2.27 19.42
N ALA A 288 -6.98 -1.60 19.12
CA ALA A 288 -6.68 -0.32 19.75
C ALA A 288 -7.70 0.77 19.41
N MET A 289 -8.13 0.87 18.16
CA MET A 289 -9.13 1.87 17.74
C MET A 289 -10.47 1.67 18.47
N ASP A 290 -10.92 0.43 18.66
CA ASP A 290 -12.12 0.17 19.47
C ASP A 290 -11.90 0.49 20.96
N ALA A 291 -10.71 0.24 21.50
CA ALA A 291 -10.37 0.64 22.87
C ALA A 291 -10.40 2.17 23.04
N LEU A 292 -9.85 2.93 22.10
CA LEU A 292 -9.94 4.40 22.06
C LEU A 292 -11.39 4.87 22.02
N ARG A 293 -12.23 4.26 21.17
CA ARG A 293 -13.67 4.56 21.08
C ARG A 293 -14.40 4.35 22.40
N ARG A 294 -13.98 3.37 23.20
CA ARG A 294 -14.54 3.07 24.54
C ARG A 294 -13.91 3.91 25.66
N GLY A 295 -12.92 4.74 25.36
CA GLY A 295 -12.16 5.51 26.35
C GLY A 295 -11.11 4.72 27.12
N ASP A 296 -10.83 3.47 26.75
CA ASP A 296 -9.81 2.64 27.40
C ASP A 296 -8.41 2.95 26.83
N ARG A 297 -7.84 4.07 27.28
CA ARG A 297 -6.51 4.54 26.83
C ARG A 297 -5.39 3.56 27.16
N ARG A 298 -5.52 2.80 28.26
CA ARG A 298 -4.49 1.82 28.67
C ARG A 298 -4.46 0.67 27.66
N ARG A 299 -5.61 0.08 27.38
CA ARG A 299 -5.72 -1.00 26.39
C ARG A 299 -5.35 -0.53 24.99
N ALA A 300 -5.74 0.68 24.62
CA ALA A 300 -5.34 1.28 23.35
C ALA A 300 -3.81 1.37 23.23
N ARG A 301 -3.12 1.89 24.25
CA ARG A 301 -1.65 1.99 24.26
C ARG A 301 -0.98 0.62 24.08
N GLU A 302 -1.40 -0.39 24.84
CA GLU A 302 -0.86 -1.75 24.73
C GLU A 302 -0.99 -2.29 23.29
N GLN A 303 -2.17 -2.10 22.68
CA GLN A 303 -2.47 -2.63 21.35
C GLN A 303 -1.80 -1.84 20.22
N LEU A 304 -1.61 -0.53 20.37
CA LEU A 304 -0.83 0.26 19.41
C LEU A 304 0.65 -0.09 19.47
N GLN A 305 1.21 -0.34 20.66
CA GLN A 305 2.59 -0.84 20.80
C GLN A 305 2.75 -2.20 20.11
N LEU A 306 1.76 -3.07 20.28
CA LEU A 306 1.72 -4.36 19.61
C LEU A 306 1.61 -4.23 18.08
N ALA A 307 0.78 -3.32 17.58
CA ALA A 307 0.69 -3.01 16.16
C ALA A 307 2.04 -2.49 15.63
N GLN A 308 2.68 -1.53 16.31
CA GLN A 308 3.99 -1.02 15.92
C GLN A 308 5.06 -2.12 15.84
N ALA A 309 5.04 -3.08 16.78
CA ALA A 309 5.98 -4.20 16.79
C ALA A 309 5.71 -5.24 15.68
N ARG A 310 4.45 -5.41 15.26
CA ARG A 310 4.04 -6.43 14.27
C ARG A 310 3.99 -5.91 12.84
N CYS A 311 3.77 -4.61 12.66
CA CYS A 311 3.58 -3.99 11.36
C CYS A 311 4.93 -3.59 10.74
N PRO A 312 5.21 -3.94 9.46
CA PRO A 312 6.37 -3.44 8.74
C PRO A 312 6.41 -1.91 8.71
N THR A 313 7.60 -1.32 8.62
CA THR A 313 7.77 0.15 8.57
C THR A 313 7.23 0.79 7.28
N VAL A 314 6.91 -0.01 6.25
CA VAL A 314 6.20 0.44 5.04
C VAL A 314 4.69 0.54 5.23
N SER A 315 4.14 -0.06 6.29
CA SER A 315 2.70 -0.15 6.47
C SER A 315 2.12 1.15 7.02
N GLU A 316 1.01 1.59 6.44
CA GLU A 316 0.20 2.69 6.96
C GLU A 316 -0.25 2.47 8.42
N ILE A 317 -0.37 1.21 8.82
CA ILE A 317 -0.78 0.83 10.18
C ILE A 317 0.37 1.06 11.16
N ASN A 318 1.61 0.85 10.74
CA ASN A 318 2.77 1.18 11.57
C ASN A 318 2.85 2.70 11.80
N TRP A 319 2.66 3.50 10.74
CA TRP A 319 2.66 4.96 10.83
C TRP A 319 1.52 5.45 11.73
N GLY A 320 0.30 4.98 11.46
CA GLY A 320 -0.89 5.31 12.24
C GLY A 320 -0.75 4.94 13.71
N ALA A 321 -0.25 3.72 14.01
CA ALA A 321 0.00 3.29 15.38
C ALA A 321 1.01 4.19 16.10
N THR A 322 2.10 4.53 15.41
CA THR A 322 3.15 5.40 15.94
C THR A 322 2.62 6.81 16.24
N SER A 323 1.82 7.37 15.34
CA SER A 323 1.23 8.71 15.50
C SER A 323 0.19 8.75 16.63
N GLU A 324 -0.64 7.72 16.75
CA GLU A 324 -1.62 7.59 17.84
C GLU A 324 -0.94 7.40 19.20
N LEU A 325 0.13 6.61 19.28
CA LEU A 325 0.92 6.48 20.51
C LEU A 325 1.49 7.81 21.00
N LYS A 326 1.92 8.69 20.09
CA LYS A 326 2.42 10.03 20.45
C LYS A 326 1.33 10.94 21.03
N ARG A 327 0.06 10.68 20.70
CA ARG A 327 -1.10 11.46 21.18
C ARG A 327 -1.74 10.89 22.46
N LEU A 328 -1.34 9.69 22.88
CA LEU A 328 -1.89 8.97 24.03
C LEU A 328 -1.20 9.28 25.36
#